data_AF-A0A0X8HV07-F1
#
_entry.id   AF-A0A0X8HV07-F1
#
_cell.length_a   1.000
_cell.length_b   1.000
_cell.length_c   1.000
_cell.angle_alpha   90.00
_cell.angle_beta   90.00
_cell.angle_gamma   90.00
#
_symmetry.space_group_name_H-M   'P 1'
#
loop_
_entity.id
_entity.type
_entity.pdbx_description
1 polymer ?
#
loop_
_entity_poly.entity_id
_entity_poly.type
_entity_poly.pdbx_seq_one_letter_code
_entity_poly.pdbx_strand_id
1 'polypeptide(L)'
;MVSNFSKCSGHRKYTLALYRYTLRNLNYYYPYSSVVRSEVKKVLLLQTKQHQNNISSWSVYKRLNDLKLMNEYLEASDTSKISQLLQKYCAKKRLQNDEHLDVSPAQPIKRKSKDDKPKFKSYVALLQRQLELPAYIPKHYLTTLVQPWALHHKYKKKMLNIKALMEKGPPKVYMSYTSVGPAKFWFLRSMMIKGRRQPKSVGVYIRNLKHDGQKNLNQYYKCVEDVQWAWHEAIWEHYLLTGEILSGNPMSLTKNMMPDELRSQSTDKDSKKNDDLKFPPSAKEWFEPFIISIRFLADKSNKVVKTLQRKHNEVKQGPYNYYKKKTFNVHKQKLRRFAKMEEELSNVNPYTSSNNLKSILLRWKIISPE
;
A
#
# COMPACT_ATOMS: atom_id res chain seq x y z
N MET A 1 -29.68 -24.23 -4.15
CA MET A 1 -28.56 -23.26 -3.98
C MET A 1 -27.88 -23.06 -5.33
N VAL A 2 -27.91 -21.84 -5.89
CA VAL A 2 -27.28 -21.56 -7.19
C VAL A 2 -25.76 -21.54 -7.00
N SER A 3 -25.05 -22.56 -7.50
CA SER A 3 -23.60 -22.60 -7.49
C SER A 3 -23.03 -21.43 -8.31
N ASN A 4 -22.04 -20.72 -7.76
CA ASN A 4 -21.37 -19.64 -8.47
C ASN A 4 -20.78 -20.15 -9.80
N PHE A 5 -21.09 -19.49 -10.93
CA PHE A 5 -20.60 -19.85 -12.27
C PHE A 5 -19.07 -19.91 -12.34
N SER A 6 -18.36 -19.18 -11.48
CA SER A 6 -16.90 -19.25 -11.37
C SER A 6 -16.40 -20.64 -10.95
N LYS A 7 -17.22 -21.42 -10.24
CA LYS A 7 -16.90 -22.79 -9.80
C LYS A 7 -17.22 -23.83 -10.88
N CYS A 8 -17.92 -23.46 -11.95
CA CYS A 8 -18.32 -24.37 -13.02
C CYS A 8 -17.18 -24.46 -14.06
N SER A 9 -16.50 -25.61 -14.12
CA SER A 9 -15.30 -25.81 -14.94
C SER A 9 -15.56 -25.62 -16.44
N GLY A 10 -16.70 -26.10 -16.96
CA GLY A 10 -17.11 -25.93 -18.35
C GLY A 10 -17.32 -24.46 -18.72
N HIS A 11 -17.97 -23.69 -17.85
CA HIS A 11 -18.19 -22.27 -18.05
C HIS A 11 -16.87 -21.48 -18.09
N ARG A 12 -15.92 -21.82 -17.20
CA ARG A 12 -14.58 -21.22 -17.21
C ARG A 12 -13.84 -21.49 -18.52
N LYS A 13 -13.89 -22.74 -19.02
CA LYS A 13 -13.29 -23.11 -20.32
C LYS A 13 -13.92 -22.32 -21.47
N TYR A 14 -15.25 -22.24 -21.50
CA TYR A 14 -15.98 -21.51 -22.54
C TYR A 14 -15.66 -20.00 -22.57
N THR A 15 -15.68 -19.35 -21.40
CA THR A 15 -15.35 -17.92 -21.28
C THR A 15 -13.91 -17.63 -21.74
N LEU A 16 -12.95 -18.49 -21.36
CA LEU A 16 -11.56 -18.37 -21.80
C LEU A 16 -11.39 -18.63 -23.29
N ALA A 17 -12.12 -19.60 -23.86
CA ALA A 17 -12.11 -19.89 -25.29
C ALA A 17 -12.62 -18.69 -26.10
N LEU A 18 -13.77 -18.12 -25.72
CA LEU A 18 -14.31 -16.91 -26.33
C LEU A 18 -13.35 -15.72 -26.21
N TYR A 19 -12.76 -15.51 -25.04
CA TYR A 19 -11.78 -14.44 -24.85
C TYR A 19 -10.57 -14.60 -25.77
N ARG A 20 -10.00 -15.82 -25.86
CA ARG A 20 -8.89 -16.11 -26.77
C ARG A 20 -9.28 -15.92 -28.24
N TYR A 21 -10.49 -16.33 -28.60
CA TYR A 21 -11.05 -16.15 -29.93
C TYR A 21 -11.14 -14.66 -30.30
N THR A 22 -11.66 -13.82 -29.40
CA THR A 22 -11.75 -12.36 -29.61
C THR A 22 -10.38 -11.73 -29.86
N LEU A 23 -9.36 -12.12 -29.07
CA LEU A 23 -8.00 -11.60 -29.24
C LEU A 23 -7.35 -12.07 -30.54
N ARG A 24 -7.63 -13.30 -30.98
CA ARG A 24 -7.13 -13.83 -32.25
C ARG A 24 -7.78 -13.09 -33.43
N ASN A 25 -9.10 -12.94 -33.43
CA ASN A 25 -9.83 -12.23 -34.48
C ASN A 25 -9.41 -10.76 -34.56
N LEU A 26 -9.22 -10.10 -33.42
CA LEU A 26 -8.75 -8.72 -33.35
C LEU A 26 -7.35 -8.53 -33.94
N ASN A 27 -6.46 -9.53 -33.82
CA ASN A 27 -5.15 -9.47 -34.47
C ASN A 27 -5.21 -9.84 -35.96
N TYR A 28 -6.14 -10.71 -36.36
CA TYR A 28 -6.28 -11.18 -37.74
C TYR A 28 -6.99 -10.17 -38.65
N TYR A 29 -8.15 -9.65 -38.25
CA TYR A 29 -8.95 -8.74 -39.07
C TYR A 29 -8.52 -7.26 -38.94
N TYR A 30 -7.85 -6.87 -37.85
CA TYR A 30 -7.40 -5.49 -37.62
C TYR A 30 -5.90 -5.37 -37.35
N PRO A 31 -5.00 -5.87 -38.23
CA PRO A 31 -3.56 -5.81 -38.00
C PRO A 31 -3.01 -4.38 -37.97
N TYR A 32 -3.56 -3.47 -38.79
CA TYR A 32 -3.04 -2.11 -38.96
C TYR A 32 -3.69 -1.06 -38.02
N SER A 33 -4.88 -1.32 -37.49
CA SER A 33 -5.55 -0.38 -36.57
C SER A 33 -5.09 -0.59 -35.14
N SER A 34 -4.07 0.15 -34.70
CA SER A 34 -3.61 0.12 -33.30
C SER A 34 -4.65 0.64 -32.32
N VAL A 35 -5.47 1.61 -32.74
CA VAL A 35 -6.48 2.28 -31.93
C VAL A 35 -7.59 1.32 -31.53
N VAL A 36 -8.27 0.69 -32.50
CA VAL A 36 -9.36 -0.26 -32.23
C VAL A 36 -8.87 -1.44 -31.39
N ARG A 37 -7.67 -1.96 -31.69
CA ARG A 37 -7.05 -3.03 -30.90
C ARG A 37 -6.84 -2.63 -29.45
N SER A 38 -6.38 -1.40 -29.20
CA SER A 38 -6.12 -0.91 -27.84
C SER A 38 -7.42 -0.69 -27.06
N GLU A 39 -8.47 -0.18 -27.70
CA GLU A 39 -9.75 0.12 -27.07
C GLU A 39 -10.47 -1.17 -26.68
N VAL A 40 -10.57 -2.14 -27.60
CA VAL A 40 -11.18 -3.44 -27.32
C VAL A 40 -10.43 -4.16 -26.20
N LYS A 41 -9.08 -4.23 -26.27
CA LYS A 41 -8.27 -4.85 -25.20
C LYS A 41 -8.51 -4.20 -23.85
N LYS A 42 -8.57 -2.86 -23.79
CA LYS A 42 -8.80 -2.11 -22.56
C LYS A 42 -10.17 -2.41 -21.96
N VAL A 43 -11.22 -2.43 -22.78
CA VAL A 43 -12.59 -2.76 -22.32
C VAL A 43 -12.67 -4.20 -21.85
N LEU A 44 -12.12 -5.15 -22.59
CA LEU A 44 -12.10 -6.56 -22.22
C LEU A 44 -11.38 -6.79 -20.89
N LEU A 45 -10.22 -6.17 -20.67
CA LEU A 45 -9.48 -6.25 -19.41
C LEU A 45 -10.25 -5.62 -18.23
N LEU A 46 -10.99 -4.54 -18.49
CA LEU A 46 -11.78 -3.87 -17.46
C LEU A 46 -13.00 -4.72 -17.07
N GLN A 47 -13.72 -5.27 -18.06
CA GLN A 47 -14.91 -6.09 -17.82
C GLN A 47 -14.58 -7.43 -17.14
N THR A 48 -13.49 -8.08 -17.53
CA THR A 48 -13.02 -9.33 -16.89
C THR A 48 -12.65 -9.10 -15.43
N LYS A 49 -11.94 -8.01 -15.10
CA LYS A 49 -11.61 -7.67 -13.72
C LYS A 49 -12.83 -7.33 -12.87
N GLN A 50 -13.79 -6.57 -13.41
CA GLN A 50 -14.98 -6.18 -12.67
C GLN A 50 -15.91 -7.37 -12.35
N HIS A 51 -15.93 -8.38 -13.21
CA HIS A 51 -16.92 -9.45 -13.14
C HIS A 51 -16.34 -10.85 -12.85
N GLN A 52 -15.07 -10.93 -12.44
CA GLN A 52 -14.39 -12.20 -12.11
C GLN A 52 -15.15 -13.06 -11.07
N ASN A 53 -15.90 -12.42 -10.16
CA ASN A 53 -16.62 -13.09 -9.06
C ASN A 53 -18.14 -12.88 -9.11
N ASN A 54 -18.69 -12.53 -10.28
CA ASN A 54 -20.09 -12.16 -10.38
C ASN A 54 -21.03 -13.37 -10.20
N ILE A 55 -22.02 -13.25 -9.31
CA ILE A 55 -22.87 -14.38 -8.89
C ILE A 55 -24.12 -14.52 -9.80
N SER A 56 -24.55 -13.45 -10.48
CA SER A 56 -25.77 -13.44 -11.29
C SER A 56 -25.58 -14.11 -12.67
N SER A 57 -26.30 -15.22 -12.91
CA SER A 57 -26.36 -15.97 -14.18
C SER A 57 -26.69 -15.08 -15.38
N TRP A 58 -27.75 -14.29 -15.26
CA TRP A 58 -28.24 -13.39 -16.30
C TRP A 58 -27.21 -12.32 -16.68
N SER A 59 -26.50 -11.78 -15.69
CA SER A 59 -25.47 -10.77 -15.95
C SER A 59 -24.29 -11.33 -16.74
N VAL A 60 -23.93 -12.60 -16.50
CA VAL A 60 -22.85 -13.31 -17.17
C VAL A 60 -23.28 -13.71 -18.58
N TYR A 61 -24.48 -14.26 -18.73
CA TYR A 61 -25.05 -14.65 -20.03
C TYR A 61 -25.10 -13.46 -21.00
N LYS A 62 -25.63 -12.31 -20.57
CA LYS A 62 -25.71 -11.10 -21.39
C LYS A 62 -24.34 -10.64 -21.91
N ARG A 63 -23.30 -10.75 -21.07
CA ARG A 63 -21.94 -10.35 -21.41
C ARG A 63 -21.25 -11.32 -22.36
N LEU A 64 -21.49 -12.62 -22.18
CA LEU A 64 -21.00 -13.62 -23.11
C LEU A 64 -21.67 -13.49 -24.47
N ASN A 65 -22.96 -13.15 -24.51
CA ASN A 65 -23.65 -12.88 -25.77
C ASN A 65 -23.13 -11.61 -26.44
N ASP A 66 -22.91 -10.53 -25.68
CA ASP A 66 -22.28 -9.30 -26.19
C ASP A 66 -20.85 -9.56 -26.71
N LEU A 67 -20.10 -10.47 -26.06
CA LEU A 67 -18.76 -10.87 -26.52
C LEU A 67 -18.81 -11.71 -27.80
N LYS A 68 -19.85 -12.55 -27.96
CA LYS A 68 -20.10 -13.31 -29.19
C LYS A 68 -20.46 -12.37 -30.34
N LEU A 69 -21.39 -11.45 -30.13
CA LEU A 69 -21.75 -10.41 -31.10
C LEU A 69 -20.55 -9.56 -31.51
N MET A 70 -19.67 -9.23 -30.56
CA MET A 70 -18.43 -8.52 -30.86
C MET A 70 -17.52 -9.32 -31.82
N ASN A 71 -17.46 -10.65 -31.70
CA ASN A 71 -16.68 -11.48 -32.63
C ASN A 71 -17.30 -11.50 -34.03
N GLU A 72 -18.62 -11.58 -34.11
CA GLU A 72 -19.35 -11.51 -35.39
C GLU A 72 -19.09 -10.16 -36.08
N TYR A 73 -19.07 -9.05 -35.34
CA TYR A 73 -18.71 -7.75 -35.89
C TYR A 73 -17.23 -7.61 -36.25
N LEU A 74 -16.33 -8.26 -35.50
CA LEU A 74 -14.90 -8.30 -35.84
C LEU A 74 -14.65 -9.07 -37.14
N GLU A 75 -15.38 -10.17 -37.37
CA GLU A 75 -15.32 -10.95 -38.61
C GLU A 75 -15.90 -10.18 -39.79
N ALA A 76 -17.05 -9.51 -39.60
CA ALA A 76 -17.68 -8.65 -40.60
C ALA A 76 -16.96 -7.31 -40.84
N SER A 77 -15.88 -7.04 -40.10
CA SER A 77 -15.11 -5.79 -40.15
C SER A 77 -15.92 -4.50 -39.91
N ASP A 78 -17.06 -4.59 -39.19
CA ASP A 78 -17.97 -3.46 -38.95
C ASP A 78 -17.54 -2.61 -37.73
N THR A 79 -16.68 -1.62 -37.99
CA THR A 79 -16.10 -0.75 -36.95
C THR A 79 -17.13 0.11 -36.22
N SER A 80 -18.24 0.46 -36.87
CA SER A 80 -19.31 1.27 -36.28
C SER A 80 -20.02 0.50 -35.17
N LYS A 81 -20.41 -0.74 -35.45
CA LYS A 81 -21.07 -1.61 -34.47
C LYS A 81 -20.13 -2.01 -33.32
N ILE A 82 -18.85 -2.23 -33.61
CA ILE A 82 -17.84 -2.47 -32.56
C ILE A 82 -17.75 -1.26 -31.62
N SER A 83 -17.67 -0.05 -32.16
CA SER A 83 -17.60 1.19 -31.37
C SER A 83 -18.85 1.37 -30.50
N GLN A 84 -20.05 1.16 -31.04
CA GLN A 84 -21.31 1.23 -30.29
C GLN A 84 -21.34 0.23 -29.13
N LEU A 85 -20.89 -1.01 -29.37
CA LEU A 85 -20.84 -2.05 -28.34
C LEU A 85 -19.81 -1.71 -27.25
N LEU A 86 -18.66 -1.14 -27.62
CA LEU A 86 -17.66 -0.65 -26.66
C LEU A 86 -18.18 0.54 -25.84
N GLN A 87 -18.91 1.47 -26.46
CA GLN A 87 -19.49 2.63 -25.79
C GLN A 87 -20.46 2.23 -24.67
N LYS A 88 -21.23 1.15 -24.84
CA LYS A 88 -22.08 0.58 -23.77
C LYS A 88 -21.31 0.26 -22.49
N TYR A 89 -20.04 -0.10 -22.61
CA TYR A 89 -19.16 -0.50 -21.51
C TYR A 89 -18.15 0.57 -21.08
N CYS A 90 -17.91 1.56 -21.93
CA CYS A 90 -17.10 2.75 -21.64
C CYS A 90 -17.90 3.91 -21.05
N ALA A 91 -19.21 3.98 -21.32
CA ALA A 91 -20.08 5.01 -20.79
C ALA A 91 -20.12 4.92 -19.26
N LYS A 92 -19.41 5.85 -18.59
CA LYS A 92 -19.72 6.20 -17.21
C LYS A 92 -21.23 6.46 -17.18
N LYS A 93 -21.97 5.76 -16.31
CA LYS A 93 -23.34 6.16 -15.96
C LYS A 93 -23.26 7.63 -15.50
N ARG A 94 -23.48 8.58 -16.42
CA ARG A 94 -23.95 9.90 -16.07
C ARG A 94 -25.33 9.63 -15.50
N LEU A 95 -25.46 9.79 -14.18
CA LEU A 95 -26.77 10.01 -13.58
C LEU A 95 -27.37 11.16 -14.38
N GLN A 96 -28.40 10.86 -15.17
CA GLN A 96 -29.32 11.87 -15.65
C GLN A 96 -29.95 12.43 -14.38
N ASN A 97 -29.41 13.55 -13.92
CA ASN A 97 -30.16 14.45 -13.07
C ASN A 97 -31.20 15.05 -14.00
N ASP A 98 -32.46 14.70 -13.76
CA ASP A 98 -33.57 15.48 -14.28
C ASP A 98 -33.34 16.96 -13.92
N GLU A 99 -33.66 17.79 -14.91
CA GLU A 99 -33.64 19.23 -14.87
C GLU A 99 -34.42 19.72 -13.66
N HIS A 100 -33.72 20.35 -12.71
CA HIS A 100 -34.13 21.54 -11.97
C HIS A 100 -32.94 21.97 -11.11
N LEU A 101 -32.04 22.77 -11.71
CA LEU A 101 -31.07 23.56 -10.96
C LEU A 101 -31.62 24.97 -10.83
N ASP A 102 -32.41 25.14 -9.78
CA ASP A 102 -32.56 26.43 -9.13
C ASP A 102 -31.22 26.79 -8.50
N VAL A 103 -30.75 28.00 -8.80
CA VAL A 103 -29.46 28.53 -8.36
C VAL A 103 -29.55 28.80 -6.87
N SER A 104 -28.82 28.04 -6.05
CA SER A 104 -28.56 28.43 -4.67
C SER A 104 -27.08 28.25 -4.31
N PRO A 105 -26.44 29.27 -3.72
CA PRO A 105 -25.02 29.27 -3.44
C PRO A 105 -24.67 28.20 -2.41
N ALA A 106 -23.48 27.62 -2.59
CA ALA A 106 -22.87 26.58 -1.79
C ALA A 106 -23.23 26.64 -0.29
N GLN A 107 -24.21 25.83 0.13
CA GLN A 107 -24.32 25.52 1.54
C GLN A 107 -23.15 24.61 1.91
N PRO A 108 -22.42 24.90 3.02
CA PRO A 108 -21.40 24.00 3.51
C PRO A 108 -22.08 22.66 3.79
N ILE A 109 -21.54 21.60 3.21
CA ILE A 109 -21.96 20.21 3.47
C ILE A 109 -21.99 20.04 5.00
N LYS A 110 -23.21 20.11 5.58
CA LYS A 110 -23.45 19.70 6.95
C LYS A 110 -23.16 18.21 6.97
N ARG A 111 -21.93 17.85 7.38
CA ARG A 111 -21.59 16.49 7.75
C ARG A 111 -22.66 16.05 8.75
N LYS A 112 -23.53 15.12 8.35
CA LYS A 112 -24.41 14.42 9.27
C LYS A 112 -23.50 13.96 10.42
N SER A 113 -23.73 14.47 11.63
CA SER A 113 -23.04 14.03 12.82
C SER A 113 -23.11 12.50 12.81
N LYS A 114 -21.96 11.83 12.90
CA LYS A 114 -21.95 10.37 13.03
C LYS A 114 -22.81 10.04 14.25
N ASP A 115 -23.97 9.47 14.00
CA ASP A 115 -24.92 9.08 15.03
C ASP A 115 -24.18 8.19 16.03
N ASP A 116 -23.95 8.69 17.24
CA ASP A 116 -23.36 7.95 18.38
C ASP A 116 -24.34 6.88 18.92
N LYS A 117 -25.55 6.78 18.32
CA LYS A 117 -26.64 5.86 18.65
C LYS A 117 -26.28 4.36 18.76
N PRO A 118 -25.42 3.75 17.92
CA PRO A 118 -25.10 2.34 18.05
C PRO A 118 -24.28 2.05 19.32
N LYS A 119 -23.45 3.01 19.77
CA LYS A 119 -22.65 2.86 21.00
C LYS A 119 -23.47 3.10 22.28
N PHE A 120 -24.53 3.90 22.18
CA PHE A 120 -25.46 4.12 23.29
C PHE A 120 -26.29 2.87 23.60
N LYS A 121 -26.86 2.21 22.57
CA LYS A 121 -27.64 0.97 22.76
C LYS A 121 -26.81 -0.14 23.40
N SER A 122 -25.54 -0.32 23.00
CA SER A 122 -24.65 -1.30 23.63
C SER A 122 -24.33 -0.97 25.09
N TYR A 123 -24.28 0.31 25.45
CA TYR A 123 -24.03 0.74 26.83
C TYR A 123 -25.25 0.48 27.72
N VAL A 124 -26.46 0.79 27.23
CA VAL A 124 -27.72 0.47 27.95
C VAL A 124 -27.86 -1.03 28.14
N ALA A 125 -27.62 -1.83 27.10
CA ALA A 125 -27.69 -3.30 27.20
C ALA A 125 -26.67 -3.87 28.20
N LEU A 126 -25.49 -3.26 28.33
CA LEU A 126 -24.48 -3.68 29.30
C LEU A 126 -24.95 -3.41 30.74
N LEU A 127 -25.49 -2.22 31.02
CA LEU A 127 -26.01 -1.86 32.33
C LEU A 127 -27.24 -2.68 32.74
N GLN A 128 -28.11 -3.01 31.77
CA GLN A 128 -29.25 -3.90 32.00
C GLN A 128 -28.80 -5.33 32.34
N ARG A 129 -27.74 -5.83 31.70
CA ARG A 129 -27.14 -7.13 32.06
C ARG A 129 -26.50 -7.13 33.45
N GLN A 130 -26.00 -5.98 33.89
CA GLN A 130 -25.43 -5.79 35.23
C GLN A 130 -26.49 -5.49 36.30
N LEU A 131 -27.78 -5.47 35.93
CA LEU A 131 -28.90 -5.14 36.81
C LEU A 131 -28.84 -3.71 37.39
N GLU A 132 -28.05 -2.82 36.79
CA GLU A 132 -27.97 -1.39 37.18
C GLU A 132 -29.07 -0.54 36.53
N LEU A 133 -29.73 -1.09 35.50
CA LEU A 133 -30.86 -0.45 34.81
C LEU A 133 -32.02 -1.43 34.62
N PRO A 134 -33.28 -0.97 34.72
CA PRO A 134 -34.46 -1.79 34.43
C PRO A 134 -34.45 -2.32 33.00
N ALA A 135 -35.04 -3.51 32.79
CA ALA A 135 -35.17 -4.14 31.48
C ALA A 135 -35.98 -3.26 30.50
N TYR A 136 -36.99 -2.54 31.01
CA TYR A 136 -37.79 -1.61 30.24
C TYR A 136 -37.64 -0.18 30.78
N ILE A 137 -37.22 0.75 29.91
CA ILE A 137 -37.12 2.17 30.20
C ILE A 137 -37.84 2.94 29.09
N PRO A 138 -38.82 3.80 29.41
CA PRO A 138 -39.47 4.64 28.42
C PRO A 138 -38.47 5.49 27.62
N LYS A 139 -38.75 5.70 26.33
CA LYS A 139 -37.85 6.44 25.41
C LYS A 139 -37.47 7.82 25.94
N HIS A 140 -38.40 8.51 26.59
CA HIS A 140 -38.17 9.82 27.19
C HIS A 140 -37.02 9.79 28.23
N TYR A 141 -37.08 8.88 29.21
CA TYR A 141 -36.05 8.73 30.24
C TYR A 141 -34.71 8.22 29.67
N LEU A 142 -34.75 7.40 28.62
CA LEU A 142 -33.54 7.01 27.90
C LEU A 142 -32.79 8.22 27.33
N THR A 143 -33.52 9.19 26.76
CA THR A 143 -32.92 10.40 26.19
C THR A 143 -32.54 11.45 27.22
N THR A 144 -33.34 11.64 28.27
CA THR A 144 -33.13 12.71 29.26
C THR A 144 -32.17 12.31 30.38
N LEU A 145 -32.21 11.06 30.84
CA LEU A 145 -31.40 10.60 31.97
C LEU A 145 -30.23 9.71 31.53
N VAL A 146 -30.53 8.66 30.76
CA VAL A 146 -29.53 7.62 30.46
C VAL A 146 -28.49 8.09 29.44
N GLN A 147 -28.91 8.84 28.42
CA GLN A 147 -28.00 9.35 27.38
C GLN A 147 -26.94 10.32 27.91
N PRO A 148 -27.27 11.36 28.71
CA PRO A 148 -26.26 12.25 29.29
C PRO A 148 -25.28 11.49 30.19
N TRP A 149 -25.77 10.53 30.97
CA TRP A 149 -24.92 9.70 31.83
C TRP A 149 -23.98 8.79 31.03
N ALA A 150 -24.49 8.15 29.97
CA ALA A 150 -23.67 7.36 29.06
C ALA A 150 -22.57 8.17 28.38
N LEU A 151 -22.89 9.41 27.98
CA LEU A 151 -21.91 10.35 27.44
C LEU A 151 -20.87 10.69 28.51
N HIS A 152 -21.29 11.03 29.73
CA HIS A 152 -20.36 11.31 30.84
C HIS A 152 -19.40 10.15 31.07
N HIS A 153 -19.89 8.90 31.16
CA HIS A 153 -19.04 7.72 31.33
C HIS A 153 -18.05 7.52 30.18
N LYS A 154 -18.51 7.69 28.92
CA LYS A 154 -17.66 7.65 27.72
C LYS A 154 -16.53 8.68 27.79
N TYR A 155 -16.84 9.92 28.15
CA TYR A 155 -15.84 10.99 28.24
C TYR A 155 -14.95 10.87 29.47
N LYS A 156 -15.44 10.30 30.58
CA LYS A 156 -14.64 9.97 31.77
C LYS A 156 -13.57 8.95 31.42
N LYS A 157 -13.93 7.88 30.72
CA LYS A 157 -12.96 6.89 30.21
C LYS A 157 -11.94 7.51 29.25
N LYS A 158 -12.38 8.38 28.33
CA LYS A 158 -11.47 9.13 27.45
C LYS A 158 -10.51 10.02 28.26
N MET A 159 -11.00 10.71 29.27
CA MET A 159 -10.21 11.58 30.14
C MET A 159 -9.15 10.79 30.93
N LEU A 160 -9.53 9.66 31.54
CA LEU A 160 -8.60 8.78 32.26
C LEU A 160 -7.49 8.25 31.34
N ASN A 161 -7.84 7.87 30.11
CA ASN A 161 -6.85 7.46 29.11
C ASN A 161 -5.89 8.61 28.76
N ILE A 162 -6.39 9.85 28.69
CA ILE A 162 -5.55 11.03 28.45
C ILE A 162 -4.63 11.30 29.64
N LYS A 163 -5.14 11.17 30.87
CA LYS A 163 -4.34 11.30 32.11
C LYS A 163 -3.20 10.28 32.13
N ALA A 164 -3.51 9.00 31.90
CA ALA A 164 -2.50 7.94 31.82
C ALA A 164 -1.48 8.17 30.67
N LEU A 165 -1.88 8.80 29.56
CA LEU A 165 -0.96 9.19 28.49
C LEU A 165 -0.07 10.38 28.88
N MET A 166 -0.57 11.30 29.70
CA MET A 166 0.20 12.44 30.19
C MET A 166 1.26 12.00 31.21
N GLU A 167 0.93 11.05 32.09
CA GLU A 167 1.84 10.47 33.09
C GLU A 167 3.01 9.70 32.44
N LYS A 168 2.78 9.06 31.29
CA LYS A 168 3.84 8.39 30.50
C LYS A 168 4.87 9.36 29.90
N GLY A 169 4.64 10.67 29.97
CA GLY A 169 5.53 11.69 29.46
C GLY A 169 5.38 12.00 27.96
N PRO A 170 6.31 12.79 27.39
CA PRO A 170 6.19 13.27 26.02
C PRO A 170 6.26 12.11 25.02
N PRO A 171 5.42 12.12 23.97
CA PRO A 171 5.46 11.07 22.96
C PRO A 171 6.84 11.05 22.27
N LYS A 172 7.43 9.86 22.20
CA LYS A 172 8.79 9.66 21.65
C LYS A 172 8.83 10.05 20.16
N VAL A 173 9.83 10.84 19.80
CA VAL A 173 10.22 11.07 18.41
C VAL A 173 11.24 10.01 18.04
N TYR A 174 11.00 9.29 16.96
CA TYR A 174 11.90 8.22 16.50
C TYR A 174 11.96 8.19 14.98
N MET A 175 12.97 7.50 14.45
CA MET A 175 13.12 7.31 13.01
C MET A 175 12.77 5.86 12.67
N SER A 176 11.81 5.68 11.77
CA SER A 176 11.45 4.37 11.19
C SER A 176 12.06 4.27 9.80
N TYR A 177 12.39 3.08 9.30
CA TYR A 177 12.92 2.94 7.93
C TYR A 177 12.08 1.98 7.08
N THR A 178 12.25 2.07 5.76
CA THR A 178 11.84 1.04 4.80
C THR A 178 13.05 0.63 3.97
N SER A 179 13.20 -0.67 3.75
CA SER A 179 14.25 -1.22 2.87
C SER A 179 13.97 -0.86 1.40
N VAL A 180 15.06 -0.59 0.69
CA VAL A 180 15.12 -0.24 -0.73
C VAL A 180 16.32 -0.96 -1.33
N GLY A 181 16.15 -2.25 -1.65
CA GLY A 181 17.27 -3.13 -1.96
C GLY A 181 18.26 -3.18 -0.78
N PRO A 182 19.57 -2.93 -0.99
CA PRO A 182 20.55 -2.88 0.09
C PRO A 182 20.42 -1.62 0.97
N ALA A 183 19.82 -0.55 0.45
CA ALA A 183 19.76 0.73 1.15
C ALA A 183 18.53 0.86 2.07
N LYS A 184 18.63 1.75 3.08
CA LYS A 184 17.53 2.06 4.01
C LYS A 184 17.05 3.49 3.81
N PHE A 185 15.76 3.65 3.53
CA PHE A 185 15.10 4.96 3.47
C PHE A 185 14.45 5.28 4.82
N TRP A 186 14.87 6.38 5.45
CA TRP A 186 14.43 6.75 6.81
C TRP A 186 13.30 7.76 6.82
N PHE A 187 12.36 7.59 7.75
CA PHE A 187 11.23 8.47 8.03
C PHE A 187 11.29 8.95 9.46
N LEU A 188 11.13 10.25 9.64
CA LEU A 188 10.93 10.83 10.96
C LEU A 188 9.47 10.66 11.40
N ARG A 189 9.27 10.04 12.57
CA ARG A 189 7.97 9.88 13.20
C ARG A 189 7.89 10.77 14.43
N SER A 190 6.94 11.70 14.42
CA SER A 190 6.65 12.57 15.56
C SER A 190 5.14 12.79 15.67
N MET A 191 4.68 13.18 16.86
CA MET A 191 3.27 13.55 17.09
C MET A 191 2.83 14.68 16.15
N MET A 192 3.73 15.59 15.80
CA MET A 192 3.44 16.73 14.92
C MET A 192 3.17 16.32 13.46
N ILE A 193 3.77 15.20 13.03
CA ILE A 193 3.65 14.67 11.67
C ILE A 193 2.53 13.62 11.58
N LYS A 194 2.16 13.01 12.71
CA LYS A 194 1.11 11.98 12.78
C LYS A 194 -0.21 12.49 12.18
N GLY A 195 -0.74 11.77 11.20
CA GLY A 195 -2.00 12.10 10.52
C GLY A 195 -1.87 13.09 9.36
N ARG A 196 -0.70 13.71 9.15
CA ARG A 196 -0.46 14.51 7.95
C ARG A 196 -0.29 13.58 6.75
N ARG A 197 -0.98 13.92 5.65
CA ARG A 197 -0.85 13.20 4.39
C ARG A 197 0.57 13.39 3.85
N GLN A 198 1.27 12.28 3.57
CA GLN A 198 2.55 12.34 2.89
C GLN A 198 2.34 12.94 1.48
N PRO A 199 3.23 13.83 1.02
CA PRO A 199 3.14 14.36 -0.34
C PRO A 199 3.26 13.22 -1.35
N LYS A 200 2.46 13.27 -2.42
CA LYS A 200 2.42 12.22 -3.44
C LYS A 200 3.79 12.00 -4.09
N SER A 201 4.58 13.07 -4.24
CA SER A 201 5.94 13.03 -4.80
C SER A 201 6.87 12.10 -4.02
N VAL A 202 6.86 12.17 -2.68
CA VAL A 202 7.67 11.29 -1.83
C VAL A 202 7.23 9.83 -2.00
N GLY A 203 5.93 9.57 -2.10
CA GLY A 203 5.41 8.23 -2.36
C GLY A 203 5.76 7.68 -3.74
N VAL A 204 5.88 8.53 -4.77
CA VAL A 204 6.41 8.14 -6.10
C VAL A 204 7.90 7.84 -5.99
N TYR A 205 8.67 8.74 -5.36
CA TYR A 205 10.12 8.61 -5.19
C TYR A 205 10.50 7.29 -4.50
N ILE A 206 9.83 6.94 -3.39
CA ILE A 206 10.09 5.68 -2.67
C ILE A 206 9.77 4.46 -3.54
N ARG A 207 8.69 4.50 -4.34
CA ARG A 207 8.34 3.39 -5.23
C ARG A 207 9.37 3.21 -6.33
N ASN A 208 9.83 4.30 -6.93
CA ASN A 208 10.87 4.26 -7.96
C ASN A 208 12.17 3.72 -7.37
N LEU A 209 12.60 4.24 -6.21
CA LEU A 209 13.76 3.73 -5.49
C LEU A 209 13.66 2.22 -5.22
N LYS A 210 12.51 1.72 -4.77
CA LYS A 210 12.30 0.29 -4.54
C LYS A 210 12.35 -0.53 -5.83
N HIS A 211 11.72 -0.02 -6.88
CA HIS A 211 11.73 -0.66 -8.19
C HIS A 211 13.15 -0.75 -8.76
N ASP A 212 13.90 0.35 -8.71
CA ASP A 212 15.28 0.41 -9.17
C ASP A 212 16.21 -0.48 -8.34
N GLY A 213 16.03 -0.49 -7.02
CA GLY A 213 16.76 -1.38 -6.13
C GLY A 213 16.50 -2.86 -6.43
N GLN A 214 15.24 -3.24 -6.66
CA GLN A 214 14.89 -4.60 -7.05
C GLN A 214 15.41 -4.95 -8.45
N LYS A 215 15.33 -4.03 -9.41
CA LYS A 215 15.89 -4.21 -10.75
C LYS A 215 17.39 -4.46 -10.69
N ASN A 216 18.12 -3.71 -9.86
CA ASN A 216 19.56 -3.89 -9.66
C ASN A 216 19.88 -5.27 -9.06
N LEU A 217 19.11 -5.72 -8.06
CA LEU A 217 19.26 -7.05 -7.47
C LEU A 217 18.97 -8.17 -8.48
N ASN A 218 17.90 -8.04 -9.25
CA ASN A 218 17.55 -9.02 -10.28
C ASN A 218 18.64 -9.10 -11.36
N GLN A 219 19.21 -7.96 -11.77
CA GLN A 219 20.33 -7.93 -12.71
C GLN A 219 21.58 -8.61 -12.12
N TYR A 220 21.86 -8.38 -10.84
CA TYR A 220 22.97 -9.04 -10.17
C TYR A 220 22.78 -10.56 -10.15
N TYR A 221 21.61 -11.07 -9.74
CA TYR A 221 21.34 -12.50 -9.72
C TYR A 221 21.41 -13.10 -11.12
N LYS A 222 20.94 -12.39 -12.14
CA LYS A 222 21.10 -12.81 -13.52
C LYS A 222 22.57 -12.92 -13.92
N CYS A 223 23.41 -11.94 -13.59
CA CYS A 223 24.85 -12.04 -13.84
C CYS A 223 25.49 -13.24 -13.12
N VAL A 224 25.03 -13.58 -11.91
CA VAL A 224 25.54 -14.75 -11.19
C VAL A 224 25.15 -16.06 -11.89
N GLU A 225 23.93 -16.15 -12.41
CA GLU A 225 23.48 -17.29 -13.23
C GLU A 225 24.26 -17.38 -14.55
N ASP A 226 24.40 -16.26 -15.25
CA ASP A 226 25.15 -16.19 -16.50
C ASP A 226 26.65 -16.55 -16.31
N VAL A 227 27.24 -16.25 -15.15
CA VAL A 227 28.60 -16.68 -14.80
C VAL A 227 28.71 -18.20 -14.67
N GLN A 228 27.67 -18.89 -14.18
CA GLN A 228 27.67 -20.35 -14.13
C GLN A 228 27.64 -20.94 -15.54
N TRP A 229 26.84 -20.36 -16.43
CA TRP A 229 26.83 -20.75 -17.85
C TRP A 229 28.18 -20.49 -18.53
N ALA A 230 28.76 -19.30 -18.35
CA ALA A 230 30.07 -18.96 -18.87
C ALA A 230 31.17 -19.91 -18.37
N TRP A 231 31.05 -20.42 -17.15
CA TRP A 231 31.95 -21.45 -16.63
C TRP A 231 31.83 -22.78 -17.35
N HIS A 232 30.60 -23.22 -17.64
CA HIS A 232 30.41 -24.43 -18.43
C HIS A 232 30.99 -24.25 -19.84
N GLU A 233 30.69 -23.14 -20.52
CA GLU A 233 31.24 -22.84 -21.84
C GLU A 233 32.78 -22.80 -21.84
N ALA A 234 33.39 -22.18 -20.82
CA ALA A 234 34.85 -22.15 -20.66
C ALA A 234 35.45 -23.55 -20.44
N ILE A 235 34.78 -24.44 -19.70
CA ILE A 235 35.19 -25.86 -19.57
C ILE A 235 35.15 -26.55 -20.93
N TRP A 236 34.05 -26.35 -21.68
CA TRP A 236 33.87 -26.96 -23.00
C TRP A 236 34.93 -26.50 -23.99
N GLU A 237 35.18 -25.20 -24.08
CA GLU A 237 36.20 -24.66 -24.98
C GLU A 237 37.60 -25.16 -24.61
N HIS A 238 37.93 -25.19 -23.32
CA HIS A 238 39.21 -25.72 -22.89
C HIS A 238 39.36 -27.21 -23.22
N TYR A 239 38.33 -28.01 -22.96
CA TYR A 239 38.34 -29.44 -23.29
C TYR A 239 38.49 -29.69 -24.79
N LEU A 240 37.85 -28.88 -25.64
CA LEU A 240 38.02 -29.00 -27.10
C LEU A 240 39.44 -28.65 -27.56
N LEU A 241 40.13 -27.74 -26.86
CA LEU A 241 41.48 -27.30 -27.22
C LEU A 241 42.58 -28.21 -26.66
N THR A 242 42.44 -28.74 -25.44
CA THR A 242 43.49 -29.49 -24.74
C THR A 242 43.17 -30.96 -24.49
N GLY A 243 41.90 -31.36 -24.59
CA GLY A 243 41.44 -32.69 -24.20
C GLY A 243 41.31 -32.89 -22.68
N GLU A 244 41.56 -31.84 -21.88
CA GLU A 244 41.52 -31.90 -20.41
C GLU A 244 40.30 -31.15 -19.85
N ILE A 245 39.75 -31.64 -18.74
CA ILE A 245 38.60 -31.00 -18.07
C ILE A 245 39.11 -30.04 -16.99
N LEU A 246 38.74 -28.77 -17.09
CA LEU A 246 39.03 -27.77 -16.06
C LEU A 246 38.31 -28.10 -14.74
N SER A 247 39.09 -28.33 -13.68
CA SER A 247 38.57 -28.44 -12.32
C SER A 247 38.53 -27.06 -11.65
N GLY A 248 37.36 -26.62 -11.20
CA GLY A 248 37.21 -25.34 -10.50
C GLY A 248 35.76 -25.07 -10.07
N ASN A 249 35.57 -24.06 -9.21
CA ASN A 249 34.24 -23.65 -8.74
C ASN A 249 33.96 -22.20 -9.17
N PRO A 250 32.92 -21.93 -9.98
CA PRO A 250 32.59 -20.57 -10.43
C PRO A 250 32.03 -19.68 -9.31
N MET A 251 31.56 -20.26 -8.20
CA MET A 251 30.98 -19.51 -7.08
C MET A 251 32.02 -18.79 -6.21
N SER A 252 33.31 -19.17 -6.27
CA SER A 252 34.37 -18.44 -5.56
C SER A 252 34.61 -17.04 -6.17
N LEU A 253 34.43 -16.92 -7.49
CA LEU A 253 34.52 -15.67 -8.27
C LEU A 253 33.42 -14.67 -7.88
N THR A 254 32.19 -15.14 -7.70
CA THR A 254 31.03 -14.29 -7.39
C THR A 254 30.95 -13.90 -5.91
N LYS A 255 31.38 -14.78 -4.98
CA LYS A 255 31.42 -14.51 -3.53
C LYS A 255 32.33 -13.34 -3.15
N ASN A 256 33.43 -13.13 -3.88
CA ASN A 256 34.35 -12.02 -3.63
C ASN A 256 33.90 -10.69 -4.25
N MET A 257 32.83 -10.69 -5.04
CA MET A 257 32.31 -9.51 -5.76
C MET A 257 30.95 -9.01 -5.24
N MET A 258 30.46 -9.58 -4.13
CA MET A 258 29.26 -9.07 -3.45
C MET A 258 29.52 -7.72 -2.76
N PRO A 259 28.57 -6.78 -2.80
CA PRO A 259 28.60 -5.60 -1.92
C PRO A 259 28.69 -6.03 -0.45
N ASP A 260 29.64 -5.46 0.30
CA ASP A 260 29.96 -5.84 1.70
C ASP A 260 28.75 -5.92 2.65
N GLU A 261 27.66 -5.24 2.34
CA GLU A 261 26.44 -5.22 3.14
C GLU A 261 25.60 -6.52 3.01
N LEU A 262 25.71 -7.28 1.92
CA LEU A 262 25.11 -8.63 1.77
C LEU A 262 25.95 -9.73 2.44
N ARG A 263 27.27 -9.50 2.59
CA ARG A 263 28.18 -10.38 3.34
C ARG A 263 27.82 -10.49 4.82
N SER A 264 27.17 -9.48 5.37
CA SER A 264 26.81 -9.41 6.80
C SER A 264 25.70 -10.39 7.25
N GLN A 265 25.12 -11.18 6.35
CA GLN A 265 24.21 -12.28 6.70
C GLN A 265 24.83 -13.68 6.59
N SER A 266 26.00 -13.82 5.97
CA SER A 266 26.76 -15.07 5.99
C SER A 266 27.82 -15.00 7.08
N THR A 267 27.58 -15.71 8.18
CA THR A 267 28.49 -15.89 9.30
C THR A 267 29.69 -16.75 8.92
N ASP A 268 30.56 -16.28 8.03
CA ASP A 268 31.86 -16.90 7.78
C ASP A 268 32.92 -15.81 7.72
N LYS A 269 33.63 -15.64 8.84
CA LYS A 269 34.73 -14.69 9.02
C LYS A 269 36.06 -15.18 8.43
N ASP A 270 36.09 -16.31 7.73
CA ASP A 270 37.36 -17.00 7.42
C ASP A 270 37.83 -16.95 5.96
N SER A 271 37.19 -16.18 5.08
CA SER A 271 37.67 -16.04 3.68
C SER A 271 38.47 -14.76 3.45
N LYS A 272 39.55 -14.56 4.21
CA LYS A 272 40.69 -13.71 3.82
C LYS A 272 41.85 -14.59 3.32
N LYS A 273 41.57 -15.38 2.29
CA LYS A 273 42.60 -15.84 1.35
C LYS A 273 42.15 -15.37 -0.02
N ASN A 274 42.85 -14.38 -0.56
CA ASN A 274 42.87 -14.14 -1.98
C ASN A 274 43.54 -15.39 -2.59
N ASP A 275 42.76 -16.44 -2.82
CA ASP A 275 43.14 -17.41 -3.84
C ASP A 275 42.98 -16.65 -5.15
N ASP A 276 44.10 -16.15 -5.66
CA ASP A 276 44.25 -15.83 -7.07
C ASP A 276 43.96 -17.13 -7.82
N LEU A 277 42.69 -17.36 -8.17
CA LEU A 277 42.32 -18.47 -9.04
C LEU A 277 43.05 -18.24 -10.36
N LYS A 278 44.13 -18.99 -10.55
CA LYS A 278 44.88 -19.09 -11.80
C LYS A 278 44.02 -19.83 -12.81
N PHE A 279 43.01 -19.15 -13.33
CA PHE A 279 42.29 -19.63 -14.49
C PHE A 279 43.21 -19.55 -15.72
N PRO A 280 43.09 -20.50 -16.67
CA PRO A 280 43.70 -20.33 -17.98
C PRO A 280 43.22 -19.02 -18.61
N PRO A 281 44.06 -18.34 -19.42
CA PRO A 281 43.71 -17.07 -20.03
C PRO A 281 42.40 -17.12 -20.84
N SER A 282 42.13 -18.23 -21.54
CA SER A 282 40.88 -18.44 -22.29
C SER A 282 39.64 -18.39 -21.40
N ALA A 283 39.69 -18.99 -20.22
CA ALA A 283 38.55 -18.96 -19.28
C ALA A 283 38.35 -17.55 -18.69
N LYS A 284 39.40 -16.73 -18.59
CA LYS A 284 39.32 -15.37 -18.05
C LYS A 284 38.55 -14.42 -18.97
N GLU A 285 38.68 -14.59 -20.28
CA GLU A 285 37.96 -13.79 -21.29
C GLU A 285 36.44 -13.95 -21.17
N TRP A 286 35.96 -15.17 -20.89
CA TRP A 286 34.54 -15.44 -20.64
C TRP A 286 33.98 -14.69 -19.43
N PHE A 287 34.78 -14.46 -18.39
CA PHE A 287 34.33 -13.84 -17.15
C PHE A 287 34.44 -12.32 -17.12
N GLU A 288 35.36 -11.73 -17.88
CA GLU A 288 35.61 -10.28 -17.90
C GLU A 288 34.35 -9.41 -18.05
N PRO A 289 33.42 -9.65 -19.00
CA PRO A 289 32.23 -8.82 -19.15
C PRO A 289 31.29 -8.89 -17.92
N PHE A 290 31.23 -10.05 -17.27
CA PHE A 290 30.41 -10.23 -16.06
C PHE A 290 31.04 -9.53 -14.85
N ILE A 291 32.36 -9.57 -14.72
CA ILE A 291 33.09 -8.86 -13.65
C ILE A 291 32.86 -7.36 -13.76
N ILE A 292 32.97 -6.79 -14.96
CA ILE A 292 32.72 -5.37 -15.22
C ILE A 292 31.27 -5.02 -14.87
N SER A 293 30.32 -5.85 -15.31
CA SER A 293 28.88 -5.65 -15.06
C SER A 293 28.55 -5.69 -13.56
N ILE A 294 29.09 -6.66 -12.83
CA ILE A 294 28.88 -6.81 -11.39
C ILE A 294 29.47 -5.62 -10.64
N ARG A 295 30.68 -5.17 -10.98
CA ARG A 295 31.30 -3.97 -10.40
C ARG A 295 30.44 -2.72 -10.61
N PHE A 296 29.91 -2.54 -11.83
CA PHE A 296 29.03 -1.42 -12.14
C PHE A 296 27.73 -1.45 -11.30
N LEU A 297 27.10 -2.63 -11.17
CA LEU A 297 25.90 -2.81 -10.34
C LEU A 297 26.17 -2.57 -8.85
N ALA A 298 27.34 -2.99 -8.36
CA ALA A 298 27.78 -2.75 -6.99
C ALA A 298 28.01 -1.25 -6.74
N ASP A 299 28.74 -0.56 -7.62
CA ASP A 299 28.98 0.89 -7.50
C ASP A 299 27.68 1.69 -7.53
N LYS A 300 26.74 1.31 -8.40
CA LYS A 300 25.41 1.93 -8.46
C LYS A 300 24.68 1.78 -7.13
N SER A 301 24.71 0.59 -6.53
CA SER A 301 24.09 0.36 -5.21
C SER A 301 24.78 1.17 -4.10
N ASN A 302 26.11 1.19 -4.08
CA ASN A 302 26.92 1.91 -3.11
C ASN A 302 26.65 3.43 -3.15
N LYS A 303 26.50 4.01 -4.35
CA LYS A 303 26.14 5.43 -4.51
C LYS A 303 24.77 5.75 -3.87
N VAL A 304 23.78 4.89 -4.07
CA VAL A 304 22.44 5.04 -3.49
C VAL A 304 22.49 4.92 -1.97
N VAL A 305 23.20 3.92 -1.44
CA VAL A 305 23.40 3.72 0.01
C VAL A 305 24.04 4.96 0.63
N LYS A 306 25.17 5.43 0.07
CA LYS A 306 25.87 6.64 0.55
C LYS A 306 24.97 7.87 0.55
N THR A 307 24.17 8.05 -0.49
CA THR A 307 23.26 9.20 -0.61
C THR A 307 22.16 9.16 0.45
N LEU A 308 21.54 7.99 0.67
CA LEU A 308 20.50 7.83 1.68
C LEU A 308 21.07 7.92 3.10
N GLN A 309 22.28 7.41 3.33
CA GLN A 309 22.97 7.52 4.62
C GLN A 309 23.35 8.95 4.96
N ARG A 310 23.84 9.72 3.96
CA ARG A 310 24.08 11.16 4.13
C ARG A 310 22.80 11.90 4.52
N LYS A 311 21.69 11.64 3.81
CA LYS A 311 20.38 12.23 4.13
C LYS A 311 19.88 11.85 5.52
N HIS A 312 20.10 10.61 5.94
CA HIS A 312 19.79 10.17 7.30
C HIS A 312 20.55 11.00 8.35
N ASN A 313 21.85 11.20 8.16
CA ASN A 313 22.68 11.95 9.09
C ASN A 313 22.26 13.43 9.16
N GLU A 314 21.97 14.05 8.01
CA GLU A 314 21.41 15.41 7.92
C GLU A 314 20.11 15.53 8.75
N VAL A 315 19.19 14.56 8.60
CA VAL A 315 17.92 14.53 9.35
C VAL A 315 18.13 14.32 10.85
N LYS A 316 19.10 13.46 11.23
CA LYS A 316 19.40 13.14 12.62
C LYS A 316 19.99 14.33 13.40
N GLN A 317 20.82 15.15 12.75
CA GLN A 317 21.47 16.29 13.41
C GLN A 317 20.51 17.49 13.58
N GLY A 318 19.69 17.81 12.57
CA GLY A 318 18.83 19.00 12.61
C GLY A 318 17.35 18.69 12.89
N PRO A 319 16.59 18.23 11.88
CA PRO A 319 15.14 18.01 11.98
C PRO A 319 14.72 17.15 13.18
N TYR A 320 15.44 16.06 13.46
CA TYR A 320 15.12 15.18 14.59
C TYR A 320 15.07 15.94 15.92
N ASN A 321 16.09 16.73 16.21
CA ASN A 321 16.18 17.54 17.42
C ASN A 321 15.11 18.64 17.47
N TYR A 322 14.82 19.28 16.33
CA TYR A 322 13.73 20.25 16.21
C TYR A 322 12.38 19.64 16.59
N TYR A 323 12.03 18.48 16.01
CA TYR A 323 10.76 17.82 16.31
C TYR A 323 10.71 17.26 17.73
N LYS A 324 11.84 16.84 18.30
CA LYS A 324 11.94 16.42 19.71
C LYS A 324 11.60 17.59 20.64
N LYS A 325 12.24 18.76 20.48
CA LYS A 325 11.95 19.98 21.25
C LYS A 325 10.49 20.44 21.07
N LYS A 326 9.99 20.45 19.84
CA LYS A 326 8.60 20.86 19.55
C LYS A 326 7.57 19.93 20.19
N THR A 327 7.80 18.62 20.14
CA THR A 327 6.91 17.62 20.74
C THR A 327 6.88 17.76 22.27
N PHE A 328 8.05 18.01 22.89
CA PHE A 328 8.15 18.29 24.31
C PHE A 328 7.36 19.55 24.71
N ASN A 329 7.51 20.65 23.96
CA ASN A 329 6.78 21.89 24.25
C ASN A 329 5.26 21.73 24.15
N VAL A 330 4.77 21.00 23.14
CA VAL A 330 3.33 20.72 23.01
C VAL A 330 2.84 19.87 24.17
N HIS A 331 3.62 18.90 24.63
CA HIS A 331 3.25 18.11 25.81
C HIS A 331 3.20 18.98 27.08
N LYS A 332 4.20 19.83 27.31
CA LYS A 332 4.22 20.78 28.44
C LYS A 332 3.00 21.71 28.44
N GLN A 333 2.61 22.20 27.26
CA GLN A 333 1.39 23.00 27.11
C GLN A 333 0.12 22.20 27.40
N LYS A 334 0.05 20.94 26.95
CA LYS A 334 -1.08 20.05 27.25
C LYS A 334 -1.20 19.76 28.74
N LEU A 335 -0.08 19.50 29.44
CA LEU A 335 -0.05 19.32 30.89
C LEU A 335 -0.61 20.54 31.63
N ARG A 336 -0.16 21.75 31.25
CA ARG A 336 -0.67 23.01 31.83
C ARG A 336 -2.17 23.18 31.63
N ARG A 337 -2.69 22.87 30.44
CA ARG A 337 -4.14 22.94 30.16
C ARG A 337 -4.92 21.88 30.95
N PHE A 338 -4.33 20.70 31.12
CA PHE A 338 -4.96 19.61 31.85
C PHE A 338 -5.07 19.94 33.35
N ALA A 339 -4.02 20.47 33.96
CA ALA A 339 -4.05 20.91 35.36
C ALA A 339 -5.15 21.95 35.62
N LYS A 340 -5.25 22.98 34.76
CA LYS A 340 -6.34 23.98 34.86
C LYS A 340 -7.73 23.39 34.64
N MET A 341 -7.85 22.38 33.77
CA MET A 341 -9.10 21.69 33.54
C MET A 341 -9.50 20.83 34.75
N GLU A 342 -8.54 20.23 35.46
CA GLU A 342 -8.82 19.46 36.68
C GLU A 342 -9.47 20.31 37.78
N GLU A 343 -9.14 21.59 37.89
CA GLU A 343 -9.79 22.53 38.83
C GLU A 343 -11.30 22.70 38.54
N GLU A 344 -11.70 22.64 37.26
CA GLU A 344 -13.10 22.77 36.85
C GLU A 344 -13.89 21.45 36.90
N LEU A 345 -13.22 20.31 37.16
CA LEU A 345 -13.89 19.00 37.22
C LEU A 345 -14.88 18.88 38.38
N SER A 346 -14.69 19.66 39.45
CA SER A 346 -15.60 19.75 40.60
C SER A 346 -17.01 20.21 40.20
N ASN A 347 -17.13 21.00 39.14
CA ASN A 347 -18.39 21.60 38.67
C ASN A 347 -19.06 20.80 37.53
N VAL A 348 -18.60 19.58 37.26
CA VAL A 348 -19.12 18.76 36.15
C VAL A 348 -20.52 18.26 36.46
N ASN A 349 -21.49 18.64 35.65
CA ASN A 349 -22.85 18.10 35.69
C ASN A 349 -23.19 17.41 34.36
N PRO A 350 -23.45 16.09 34.33
CA PRO A 350 -23.79 15.35 33.12
C PRO A 350 -25.02 15.90 32.38
N TYR A 351 -25.98 16.48 33.10
CA TYR A 351 -27.29 16.86 32.57
C TYR A 351 -27.34 18.27 31.99
N THR A 352 -26.32 19.09 32.22
CA THR A 352 -26.25 20.44 31.65
C THR A 352 -25.50 20.44 30.32
N SER A 353 -25.93 21.29 29.39
CA SER A 353 -25.29 21.41 28.07
C SER A 353 -23.91 22.08 28.15
N SER A 354 -23.72 23.01 29.08
CA SER A 354 -22.52 23.85 29.23
C SER A 354 -21.44 23.23 30.12
N ASN A 355 -21.81 22.52 31.20
CA ASN A 355 -20.89 21.98 32.21
C ASN A 355 -20.79 20.45 32.19
N ASN A 356 -21.22 19.79 31.11
CA ASN A 356 -20.93 18.38 30.95
C ASN A 356 -19.44 18.13 30.64
N LEU A 357 -19.00 16.90 30.89
CA LEU A 357 -17.58 16.55 30.70
C LEU A 357 -17.12 16.71 29.24
N LYS A 358 -18.02 16.53 28.26
CA LYS A 358 -17.72 16.73 26.84
C LYS A 358 -17.39 18.19 26.53
N SER A 359 -18.23 19.12 26.98
CA SER A 359 -18.06 20.55 26.74
C SER A 359 -16.79 21.07 27.41
N ILE A 360 -16.49 20.62 28.63
CA ILE A 360 -15.25 20.97 29.35
C ILE A 360 -14.02 20.48 28.58
N LEU A 361 -14.01 19.21 28.14
CA LEU A 361 -12.89 18.66 27.37
C LEU A 361 -12.70 19.35 26.00
N LEU A 362 -13.77 19.84 25.39
CA LEU A 362 -13.73 20.62 24.15
C LEU A 362 -13.25 22.06 24.40
N ARG A 363 -13.74 22.72 25.46
CA ARG A 363 -13.35 24.09 25.86
C ARG A 363 -11.83 24.19 26.05
N TRP A 364 -11.24 23.21 26.73
CA TRP A 364 -9.79 23.15 26.96
C TRP A 364 -8.98 22.59 25.79
N LYS A 365 -9.61 22.27 24.66
CA LYS A 365 -8.98 21.70 23.46
C LYS A 365 -8.19 20.41 23.76
N ILE A 366 -8.66 19.63 24.72
CA ILE A 366 -8.10 18.32 25.07
C ILE A 366 -8.53 17.28 24.03
N ILE A 367 -9.77 17.41 23.56
CA ILE A 367 -10.34 16.63 22.46
C ILE A 367 -10.66 17.59 21.30
N SER A 368 -10.50 17.10 20.06
CA SER A 368 -10.91 17.85 18.86
C SER A 368 -12.42 17.71 18.61
N PRO A 369 -13.11 18.75 18.11
CA PRO A 369 -14.49 18.61 17.65
C PRO A 369 -14.53 17.53 16.55
N GLU A 370 -15.36 16.50 16.75
CA GLU A 370 -15.53 15.37 15.82
C GLU A 370 -16.34 15.75 14.57
#